data_AF-A0A1F4GAJ8-F1
#
_entry.id   AF-A0A1F4GAJ8-F1
#
_cell.length_a   1.000
_cell.length_b   1.000
_cell.length_c   1.000
_cell.angle_alpha   90.00
_cell.angle_beta   90.00
_cell.angle_gamma   90.00
#
_symmetry.space_group_name_H-M   'P 1'
#
loop_
_entity.id
_entity.type
_entity.pdbx_description
1 polymer ?
#
loop_
_entity_poly.entity_id
_entity_poly.type
_entity_poly.pdbx_seq_one_letter_code
_entity_poly.pdbx_strand_id
1 'polypeptide(L)'
;MQHIAGVLAQAETVRAAATLIRQQLAPLQTLVMDAFDMRRETPAIEVVDTGRSAYLMATDGHCWMVTPDPALARALVLTQA
;
A
#
# COMPACT_ATOMS: atom_id res chain seq x y z
N MET A 1 -2.39 -5.46 -9.50
CA MET A 1 -2.76 -5.76 -8.10
C MET A 1 -2.24 -7.11 -7.60
N GLN A 2 -2.39 -8.22 -8.33
CA GLN A 2 -1.87 -9.55 -7.91
C GLN A 2 -0.37 -9.56 -7.54
N HIS A 3 0.47 -8.87 -8.31
CA HIS A 3 1.90 -8.75 -8.03
C HIS A 3 2.20 -8.11 -6.66
N ILE A 4 1.49 -7.02 -6.32
CA ILE A 4 1.64 -6.32 -5.03
C ILE A 4 1.21 -7.23 -3.88
N ALA A 5 0.12 -7.99 -4.05
CA ALA A 5 -0.33 -8.95 -3.05
C ALA A 5 0.72 -10.04 -2.80
N GLY A 6 1.35 -10.56 -3.86
CA GLY A 6 2.45 -11.52 -3.75
C GLY A 6 3.65 -10.96 -2.97
N VAL A 7 4.05 -9.72 -3.26
CA VAL A 7 5.15 -9.06 -2.52
C VAL A 7 4.79 -8.87 -1.05
N LEU A 8 3.56 -8.44 -0.74
CA LEU A 8 3.09 -8.27 0.65
C LEU A 8 3.06 -9.59 1.43
N ALA A 9 2.66 -10.69 0.79
CA ALA A 9 2.60 -11.99 1.43
C ALA A 9 3.99 -12.59 1.72
N GLN A 10 4.95 -12.38 0.81
CA GLN A 10 6.25 -13.07 0.86
C GLN A 10 7.37 -12.25 1.50
N ALA A 11 7.24 -10.92 1.58
CA ALA A 11 8.27 -10.09 2.19
C ALA A 11 8.44 -10.40 3.68
N GLU A 12 9.67 -10.31 4.18
CA GLU A 12 9.95 -10.53 5.61
C GLU A 12 9.25 -9.49 6.50
N THR A 13 9.19 -8.23 6.05
CA THR A 13 8.52 -7.12 6.75
C THR A 13 7.72 -6.24 5.79
N VAL A 14 6.74 -5.48 6.30
CA VAL A 14 6.02 -4.48 5.48
C VAL A 14 6.95 -3.40 4.91
N ARG A 15 8.05 -3.07 5.61
CA ARG A 15 9.08 -2.14 5.10
C ARG A 15 9.89 -2.77 3.96
N ALA A 16 10.22 -4.06 4.05
CA ALA A 16 10.84 -4.79 2.95
C ALA A 16 9.91 -4.85 1.73
N ALA A 17 8.61 -5.10 1.94
CA ALA A 17 7.61 -5.05 0.88
C ALA A 17 7.57 -3.67 0.20
N ALA A 18 7.54 -2.58 0.98
CA ALA A 18 7.58 -1.22 0.44
C ALA A 18 8.83 -0.97 -0.41
N THR A 19 10.00 -1.41 0.03
CA THR A 19 11.26 -1.28 -0.73
C THR A 19 11.18 -2.03 -2.06
N LEU A 20 10.72 -3.28 -2.05
CA LEU A 20 10.57 -4.09 -3.27
C LEU A 20 9.58 -3.45 -4.25
N ILE A 21 8.45 -2.97 -3.76
CA ILE A 21 7.43 -2.30 -4.60
C ILE A 21 8.02 -1.04 -5.24
N ARG A 22 8.75 -0.19 -4.50
CA ARG A 22 9.40 1.01 -5.06
C ARG A 22 10.39 0.67 -6.16
N GLN A 23 11.15 -0.41 -6.01
CA GLN A 23 12.12 -0.86 -7.01
C GLN A 23 11.45 -1.37 -8.29
N GLN A 24 10.29 -2.03 -8.15
CA GLN A 24 9.61 -2.71 -9.26
C GLN A 24 8.60 -1.83 -10.00
N LEU A 25 7.99 -0.86 -9.30
CA LEU A 25 6.89 -0.03 -9.82
C LEU A 25 7.22 1.46 -9.88
N ALA A 26 8.50 1.81 -10.00
CA ALA A 26 8.90 3.21 -10.18
C ALA A 26 8.12 3.87 -11.34
N PRO A 27 7.61 5.11 -11.19
CA PRO A 27 7.83 6.06 -10.09
C PRO A 27 6.77 6.03 -8.97
N LEU A 28 6.02 4.94 -8.78
CA LEU A 28 4.94 4.86 -7.79
C LEU A 28 5.46 5.10 -6.36
N GLN A 29 4.99 6.17 -5.73
CA GLN A 29 5.32 6.45 -4.33
C GLN A 29 4.72 5.35 -3.45
N THR A 30 5.51 4.79 -2.53
CA THR A 30 5.03 3.78 -1.60
C THR A 30 5.46 4.17 -0.20
N LEU A 31 4.55 4.13 0.77
CA LEU A 31 4.81 4.47 2.17
C LEU A 31 4.37 3.34 3.08
N VAL A 32 4.92 3.36 4.29
CA VAL A 32 4.46 2.49 5.38
C VAL A 32 3.85 3.41 6.43
N MET A 33 2.59 3.14 6.79
CA MET A 33 1.87 3.84 7.85
C MET A 33 1.44 2.88 8.93
N ASP A 34 1.08 3.42 10.09
CA ASP A 34 0.48 2.64 11.16
C ASP A 34 -0.91 2.15 10.72
N ALA A 35 -1.24 0.89 11.01
CA ALA A 35 -2.54 0.33 10.68
C ALA A 35 -3.68 1.07 11.40
N PHE A 36 -3.42 1.63 12.59
CA PHE A 36 -4.37 2.43 13.32
C PHE A 36 -4.77 3.68 12.55
N ASP A 37 -3.84 4.37 11.86
CA ASP A 37 -4.15 5.56 11.08
C ASP A 37 -5.11 5.27 9.92
N MET A 38 -5.00 4.06 9.36
CA MET A 38 -5.81 3.61 8.21
C MET A 38 -7.07 2.82 8.62
N ARG A 39 -7.38 2.68 9.92
CA ARG A 39 -8.43 1.77 10.43
C ARG A 39 -9.86 2.06 9.94
N ARG A 40 -10.11 3.24 9.38
CA ARG A 40 -11.42 3.64 8.83
C ARG A 40 -11.44 3.62 7.30
N GLU A 41 -10.33 3.25 6.68
CA GLU A 41 -10.17 3.21 5.23
C GLU A 41 -10.37 1.79 4.72
N THR A 42 -10.84 1.64 3.48
CA THR A 42 -10.97 0.33 2.84
C THR A 42 -9.68 -0.02 2.09
N PRO A 43 -8.99 -1.11 2.44
CA PRO A 43 -7.80 -1.54 1.72
C PRO A 43 -8.17 -2.02 0.32
N ALA A 44 -7.29 -1.74 -0.65
CA ALA A 44 -7.40 -2.29 -1.99
C ALA A 44 -6.87 -3.73 -2.06
N ILE A 45 -5.97 -4.09 -1.14
CA ILE A 45 -5.43 -5.45 -0.97
C ILE A 45 -5.33 -5.71 0.53
N GLU A 46 -5.77 -6.88 0.96
CA GLU A 46 -5.59 -7.38 2.32
C GLU A 46 -5.00 -8.79 2.25
N VAL A 47 -3.89 -9.02 2.96
CA VAL A 47 -3.23 -10.32 3.09
C VAL A 47 -3.44 -10.82 4.52
N VAL A 48 -4.60 -11.44 4.74
CA VAL A 48 -5.16 -11.80 6.06
C VAL A 48 -4.14 -12.51 6.96
N ASP A 49 -3.42 -13.51 6.43
CA ASP A 49 -2.46 -14.32 7.21
C ASP A 49 -1.28 -13.53 7.77
N THR A 50 -1.00 -12.35 7.21
CA THR A 50 0.12 -11.48 7.62
C THR A 50 -0.32 -10.23 8.36
N GLY A 51 -1.63 -9.95 8.40
CA GLY A 51 -2.18 -8.68 8.89
C GLY A 51 -1.76 -7.46 8.05
N ARG A 52 -1.27 -7.66 6.82
CA ARG A 52 -0.76 -6.58 5.95
C ARG A 52 -1.79 -6.16 4.93
N SER A 53 -1.87 -4.85 4.71
CA SER A 53 -2.81 -4.25 3.75
C SER A 53 -2.13 -3.23 2.85
N ALA A 54 -2.72 -3.00 1.68
CA ALA A 54 -2.34 -1.96 0.75
C ALA A 54 -3.53 -1.05 0.44
N TYR A 55 -3.31 0.26 0.46
CA TYR A 55 -4.28 1.29 0.13
C TYR A 55 -3.78 2.06 -1.08
N LEU A 56 -4.68 2.29 -2.02
CA LEU A 56 -4.44 3.15 -3.17
C LEU A 56 -4.65 4.60 -2.74
N MET A 57 -3.68 5.47 -3.02
CA MET A 57 -3.72 6.86 -2.61
C MET A 57 -3.72 7.77 -3.84
N ALA A 58 -4.73 8.63 -3.95
CA ALA A 58 -4.68 9.80 -4.82
C ALA A 58 -3.94 10.92 -4.10
N THR A 59 -3.07 11.63 -4.82
CA THR A 59 -2.44 12.85 -4.31
C THR A 59 -2.18 13.84 -5.44
N ASP A 60 -2.29 15.13 -5.12
CA ASP A 60 -1.90 16.27 -5.94
C ASP A 60 -0.59 16.92 -5.46
N GLY A 61 0.09 16.30 -4.49
CA GLY A 61 1.30 16.80 -3.85
C GLY A 61 1.07 17.44 -2.47
N HIS A 62 -0.16 17.86 -2.13
CA HIS A 62 -0.48 18.47 -0.83
C HIS A 62 -1.50 17.67 -0.04
N CYS A 63 -2.51 17.14 -0.72
CA CYS A 63 -3.54 16.31 -0.11
C CYS A 63 -3.33 14.84 -0.50
N TRP A 64 -3.55 13.95 0.46
CA TRP A 64 -3.51 12.51 0.26
C TRP A 64 -4.86 11.95 0.65
N MET A 65 -5.45 11.16 -0.23
CA MET A 65 -6.76 10.57 -0.01
C MET A 65 -6.75 9.11 -0.48
N VAL A 66 -7.32 8.22 0.31
CA VAL A 66 -7.57 6.85 -0.14
C VAL A 66 -8.57 6.88 -1.29
N THR A 67 -8.29 6.16 -2.36
CA THR A 67 -9.18 6.06 -3.51
C THR A 67 -9.40 4.60 -3.89
N PRO A 68 -10.63 4.17 -4.20
CA PRO A 68 -10.87 2.85 -4.75
C PRO A 68 -10.47 2.77 -6.24
N ASP A 69 -10.23 3.90 -6.90
CA ASP A 69 -9.94 3.97 -8.33
C ASP A 69 -8.42 3.85 -8.60
N PRO A 70 -7.93 2.75 -9.20
CA PRO A 70 -6.53 2.59 -9.58
C PRO A 70 -6.07 3.64 -10.59
N ALA A 71 -6.97 4.16 -11.43
CA ALA A 71 -6.68 5.23 -12.38
C ALA A 71 -6.47 6.58 -11.69
N LEU A 72 -6.84 6.73 -10.41
CA LEU A 72 -6.55 7.89 -9.54
C LEU A 72 -5.42 7.68 -8.52
N ALA A 73 -4.98 6.43 -8.29
CA ALA A 73 -3.86 6.09 -7.41
C ALA A 73 -2.48 6.57 -7.92
N ARG A 74 -1.87 7.53 -7.23
CA ARG A 74 -0.49 8.03 -7.46
C ARG A 74 0.52 7.49 -6.45
N ALA A 75 0.03 6.88 -5.38
CA ALA A 75 0.84 6.27 -4.36
C ALA A 75 0.16 5.03 -3.75
N LEU A 76 0.94 4.26 -3.01
CA LEU A 76 0.51 3.15 -2.16
C LEU A 76 0.86 3.44 -0.70
N VAL A 77 -0.07 3.17 0.20
CA VAL A 77 0.20 3.05 1.63
C VAL A 77 0.12 1.59 2.01
N LEU A 78 1.15 1.08 2.68
CA LEU A 78 1.19 -0.27 3.22
C LEU A 78 1.08 -0.20 4.75
N THR A 79 0.35 -1.12 5.34
CA THR A 79 0.22 -1.23 6.80
C THR A 79 0.44 -2.67 7.24
N GLN A 80 0.65 -2.85 8.54
CA GLN A 80 0.67 -4.15 9.21
C GLN A 80 0.04 -4.01 10.60
N ALA A 81 -0.91 -4.88 10.93
CA ALA A 81 -1.52 -4.99 12.26
C ALA A 81 -0.73 -5.90 13.21
#